data_AF-A0A7W0QZZ7-F1
#
_entry.id   AF-A0A7W0QZZ7-F1
#
_cell.length_a   1.000
_cell.length_b   1.000
_cell.length_c   1.000
_cell.angle_alpha   90.00
_cell.angle_beta   90.00
_cell.angle_gamma   90.00
#
_symmetry.space_group_name_H-M   'P 1'
#
loop_
_entity.id
_entity.type
_entity.pdbx_description
1 polymer ?
#
loop_
_entity_poly.entity_id
_entity_poly.type
_entity_poly.pdbx_seq_one_letter_code
_entity_poly.pdbx_strand_id
1 'polypeptide(L)'
;MAGIVHHVHQLHDLIDELDTIDAGALTDDELHDLTISLQRKAARLTIAAAPVLSASDDRQVWAGDGSKSPAHRLARETNADPRSTRRDLRRAHCCVNLPTTAAAIAAGSLSIDHLDLFARAGAEHEPHFQRDERNLYRADKAAGITRTRSQRHAAALVEMAIRSAGADTVTRARPLFSVLVGDDTFARLCELSTGVVATPDQIAPWLDAAGWKLCSSTGPHHRVDVPPEHLHRRRTPRRQRPRPVLPTPLRLRHARRRPRRRPHHPPPRRRPHIPIQRPPRMPARQP
;
A
#
# COMPACT_ATOMS: atom_id res chain seq x y z
N MET A 1 -28.37 27.15 9.21
CA MET A 1 -27.01 27.74 9.15
C MET A 1 -26.61 28.45 10.45
N ALA A 2 -27.52 29.20 11.11
CA ALA A 2 -27.22 29.92 12.36
C ALA A 2 -26.60 29.05 13.48
N GLY A 3 -27.08 27.82 13.69
CA GLY A 3 -26.53 26.92 14.73
C GLY A 3 -25.11 26.39 14.45
N ILE A 4 -24.76 26.14 13.18
CA ILE A 4 -23.43 25.62 12.81
C ILE A 4 -22.37 26.70 13.01
N VAL A 5 -22.66 27.94 12.59
CA VAL A 5 -21.76 29.09 12.77
C VAL A 5 -21.53 29.38 14.26
N HIS A 6 -22.57 29.25 15.09
CA HIS A 6 -22.48 29.42 16.53
C HIS A 6 -21.48 28.45 17.19
N HIS A 7 -21.53 27.15 16.85
CA HIS A 7 -20.62 26.16 17.44
C HIS A 7 -19.16 26.35 16.99
N VAL A 8 -18.93 26.84 15.76
CA VAL A 8 -17.57 27.17 15.29
C VAL A 8 -17.02 28.38 16.06
N HIS A 9 -17.84 29.40 16.33
CA HIS A 9 -17.43 30.54 17.14
C HIS A 9 -17.13 30.12 18.59
N GLN A 10 -17.98 29.30 19.21
CA GLN A 10 -17.72 28.76 20.55
C GLN A 10 -16.41 27.97 20.62
N LEU A 11 -16.07 27.20 19.59
CA LEU A 11 -14.79 26.50 19.53
C LEU A 11 -13.61 27.47 19.42
N HIS A 12 -13.76 28.57 18.67
CA HIS A 12 -12.73 29.60 18.58
C HIS A 12 -12.50 30.27 19.93
N ASP A 13 -13.57 30.68 20.62
CA ASP A 13 -13.48 31.30 21.95
C ASP A 13 -12.78 30.36 22.96
N LEU A 14 -13.11 29.06 22.94
CA LEU A 14 -12.44 28.06 23.78
C LEU A 14 -10.95 27.87 23.45
N ILE A 15 -10.56 28.02 22.18
CA ILE A 15 -9.15 27.97 21.79
C ILE A 15 -8.42 29.21 22.30
N ASP A 16 -9.03 30.39 22.21
CA ASP A 16 -8.46 31.63 22.75
C ASP A 16 -8.28 31.54 24.27
N GLU A 17 -9.20 30.90 25.00
CA GLU A 17 -9.03 30.59 26.43
C GLU A 17 -7.82 29.67 26.69
N LEU A 18 -7.61 28.64 25.86
CA LEU A 18 -6.44 27.74 25.98
C LEU A 18 -5.12 28.49 25.78
N ASP A 19 -5.09 29.50 24.90
CA ASP A 19 -3.90 30.33 24.66
C ASP A 19 -3.53 31.19 25.89
N THR A 20 -4.45 31.40 26.83
CA THR A 20 -4.18 32.13 28.08
C THR A 20 -3.53 31.28 29.18
N ILE A 21 -3.44 29.95 29.00
CA ILE A 21 -2.87 29.03 29.98
C ILE A 21 -1.35 29.21 30.05
N ASP A 22 -0.83 29.56 31.22
CA ASP A 22 0.61 29.56 31.49
C ASP A 22 1.09 28.15 31.84
N ALA A 23 1.66 27.45 30.86
CA ALA A 23 2.20 26.11 31.04
C ALA A 23 3.35 26.04 32.08
N GLY A 24 4.03 27.16 32.36
CA GLY A 24 5.11 27.23 33.35
C GLY A 24 4.61 27.27 34.80
N ALA A 25 3.33 27.58 35.01
CA ALA A 25 2.70 27.61 36.32
C ALA A 25 2.05 26.27 36.72
N LEU A 26 1.94 25.32 35.79
CA LEU A 26 1.35 24.00 36.02
C LEU A 26 2.35 23.07 36.73
N THR A 27 1.83 22.20 37.59
CA THR A 27 2.60 21.05 38.08
C THR A 27 2.85 20.03 36.97
N ASP A 28 3.84 19.15 37.16
CA ASP A 28 4.16 18.12 36.16
C ASP A 28 2.95 17.20 35.86
N ASP A 29 2.16 16.85 36.87
CA ASP A 29 0.96 16.02 36.72
C ASP A 29 -0.15 16.76 35.94
N GLU A 30 -0.40 18.04 36.26
CA GLU A 30 -1.37 18.86 35.54
C GLU A 30 -0.94 19.09 34.08
N LEU A 31 0.34 19.34 33.84
CA LEU A 31 0.90 19.50 32.49
C LEU A 31 0.78 18.20 31.69
N HIS A 32 1.03 17.05 32.33
CA HIS A 32 0.88 15.74 31.71
C HIS A 32 -0.58 15.47 31.31
N ASP A 33 -1.52 15.68 32.24
CA ASP A 33 -2.94 15.47 32.01
C ASP A 33 -3.51 16.42 30.96
N LEU A 34 -3.08 17.68 30.97
CA LEU A 34 -3.45 18.69 29.97
C LEU A 34 -2.91 18.29 28.60
N THR A 35 -1.64 17.87 28.51
CA THR A 35 -1.01 17.43 27.26
C THR A 35 -1.78 16.27 26.64
N ILE A 36 -2.03 15.20 27.41
CA ILE A 36 -2.79 14.03 26.94
C ILE A 36 -4.19 14.43 26.51
N SER A 37 -4.84 15.26 27.31
CA SER A 37 -6.14 15.81 27.01
C SER A 37 -6.15 16.51 25.66
N LEU A 38 -5.30 17.52 25.45
CA LEU A 38 -5.28 18.29 24.21
C LEU A 38 -4.99 17.42 22.99
N GLN A 39 -4.06 16.46 23.08
CA GLN A 39 -3.78 15.53 21.99
C GLN A 39 -5.00 14.67 21.63
N ARG A 40 -5.76 14.18 22.62
CA ARG A 40 -7.02 13.44 22.39
C ARG A 40 -8.10 14.33 21.77
N LYS A 41 -8.23 15.59 22.21
CA LYS A 41 -9.20 16.54 21.63
C LYS A 41 -8.83 16.90 20.19
N ALA A 42 -7.55 17.09 19.87
CA ALA A 42 -7.09 17.31 18.50
C ALA A 42 -7.39 16.12 17.57
N ALA A 43 -7.16 14.89 18.04
CA ALA A 43 -7.55 13.68 17.31
C ALA A 43 -9.07 13.61 17.11
N ARG A 44 -9.87 13.89 18.15
CA ARG A 44 -11.33 13.92 18.05
C ARG A 44 -11.84 14.98 17.09
N LEU A 45 -11.23 16.16 17.06
CA LEU A 45 -11.58 17.22 16.10
C LEU A 45 -11.30 16.78 14.66
N THR A 46 -10.19 16.08 14.44
CA THR A 46 -9.86 15.50 13.12
C THR A 46 -10.95 14.53 12.67
N ILE A 47 -11.44 13.65 13.57
CA ILE A 47 -12.53 12.72 13.28
C ILE A 47 -13.86 13.45 13.08
N ALA A 48 -14.16 14.47 13.88
CA ALA A 48 -15.39 15.25 13.75
C ALA A 48 -15.44 16.04 12.42
N ALA A 49 -14.29 16.49 11.91
CA ALA A 49 -14.17 17.18 10.62
C ALA A 49 -14.24 16.23 9.40
N ALA A 50 -13.97 14.93 9.58
CA ALA A 50 -13.90 13.97 8.48
C ALA A 50 -15.15 13.93 7.58
N PRO A 51 -16.40 13.89 8.10
CA PRO A 51 -17.59 13.91 7.24
C PRO A 51 -17.72 15.19 6.42
N VAL A 52 -17.30 16.33 6.97
CA VAL A 52 -17.34 17.63 6.26
C VAL A 52 -16.33 17.63 5.11
N LEU A 53 -15.11 17.17 5.37
CA LEU A 53 -14.06 17.06 4.35
C LEU A 53 -14.42 16.07 3.24
N SER A 54 -14.92 14.88 3.60
CA SER A 54 -15.37 13.88 2.62
C SER A 54 -16.51 14.43 1.77
N ALA A 55 -17.54 14.99 2.39
CA ALA A 55 -18.70 15.52 1.66
C ALA A 55 -18.32 16.70 0.75
N SER A 56 -17.36 17.53 1.16
CA SER A 56 -16.84 18.63 0.35
C SER A 56 -16.08 18.11 -0.89
N ASP A 57 -15.33 17.02 -0.76
CA ASP A 57 -14.62 16.37 -1.87
C ASP A 57 -15.60 15.67 -2.82
N ASP A 58 -16.53 14.87 -2.27
CA ASP A 58 -17.53 14.11 -3.02
C ASP A 58 -18.43 15.03 -3.87
N ARG A 59 -18.78 16.21 -3.34
CA ARG A 59 -19.55 17.23 -4.06
C ARG A 59 -18.70 18.13 -4.95
N GLN A 60 -17.39 17.93 -4.94
CA GLN A 60 -16.41 18.74 -5.65
C GLN A 60 -16.55 20.25 -5.41
N VAL A 61 -16.88 20.65 -4.16
CA VAL A 61 -17.01 22.07 -3.77
C VAL A 61 -15.75 22.87 -4.12
N TRP A 62 -14.62 22.17 -4.15
CA TRP A 62 -13.32 22.73 -4.49
C TRP A 62 -13.16 23.17 -5.94
N ALA A 63 -13.95 22.68 -6.90
CA ALA A 63 -13.69 22.90 -8.33
C ALA A 63 -14.03 24.32 -8.84
N GLY A 64 -14.79 25.11 -8.09
CA GLY A 64 -15.35 26.40 -8.54
C GLY A 64 -14.35 27.54 -8.78
N ASP A 65 -13.08 27.41 -8.40
CA ASP A 65 -12.06 28.47 -8.46
C ASP A 65 -10.85 28.11 -9.36
N GLY A 66 -10.95 27.05 -10.14
CA GLY A 66 -9.85 26.56 -10.99
C GLY A 66 -8.81 25.72 -10.25
N SER A 67 -9.03 25.40 -8.97
CA SER A 67 -8.20 24.42 -8.24
C SER A 67 -8.24 23.04 -8.91
N LYS A 68 -7.10 22.34 -8.91
CA LYS A 68 -6.96 21.02 -9.57
C LYS A 68 -7.37 19.83 -8.70
N SER A 69 -7.59 20.05 -7.40
CA SER A 69 -7.93 19.01 -6.42
C SER A 69 -8.40 19.64 -5.11
N PRO A 70 -9.17 18.91 -4.27
CA PRO A 70 -9.57 19.38 -2.93
C PRO A 70 -8.36 19.78 -2.07
N ALA A 71 -7.29 18.99 -2.10
CA ALA A 71 -6.11 19.19 -1.25
C ALA A 71 -5.38 20.50 -1.57
N HIS A 72 -5.27 20.86 -2.85
CA HIS A 72 -4.64 22.12 -3.27
C HIS A 72 -5.49 23.32 -2.89
N ARG A 73 -6.81 23.24 -3.03
CA ARG A 73 -7.68 24.34 -2.60
C ARG A 73 -7.63 24.54 -1.10
N LEU A 74 -7.79 23.46 -0.35
CA LEU A 74 -7.73 23.50 1.12
C LEU A 74 -6.39 24.07 1.58
N ALA A 75 -5.27 23.59 1.02
CA ALA A 75 -3.94 24.09 1.34
C ALA A 75 -3.79 25.60 1.09
N ARG A 76 -4.34 26.10 -0.02
CA ARG A 76 -4.32 27.52 -0.36
C ARG A 76 -5.16 28.34 0.62
N GLU A 77 -6.35 27.89 0.96
CA GLU A 77 -7.30 28.62 1.81
C GLU A 77 -6.90 28.60 3.30
N THR A 78 -6.27 27.53 3.77
CA THR A 78 -5.83 27.40 5.17
C THR A 78 -4.34 27.69 5.35
N ASN A 79 -3.65 28.18 4.32
CA ASN A 79 -2.21 28.41 4.32
C ASN A 79 -1.37 27.20 4.83
N ALA A 80 -1.76 25.99 4.41
CA ALA A 80 -1.17 24.73 4.87
C ALA A 80 -0.31 24.06 3.80
N ASP A 81 0.58 23.15 4.22
CA ASP A 81 1.34 22.31 3.30
C ASP A 81 0.40 21.31 2.57
N PRO A 82 0.49 21.19 1.23
CA PRO A 82 -0.36 20.27 0.47
C PRO A 82 -0.24 18.79 0.86
N ARG A 83 0.84 18.35 1.52
CA ARG A 83 0.97 16.99 2.05
C ARG A 83 0.11 16.81 3.29
N SER A 84 0.03 17.82 4.15
CA SER A 84 -0.84 17.81 5.33
C SER A 84 -2.30 17.71 4.92
N THR A 85 -2.75 18.55 3.99
CA THR A 85 -4.15 18.52 3.53
C THR A 85 -4.51 17.23 2.79
N ARG A 86 -3.58 16.63 2.02
CA ARG A 86 -3.77 15.29 1.43
C ARG A 86 -3.89 14.21 2.49
N ARG A 87 -3.14 14.31 3.60
CA ARG A 87 -3.24 13.37 4.72
C ARG A 87 -4.60 13.51 5.41
N ASP A 88 -5.07 14.73 5.61
CA ASP A 88 -6.37 14.98 6.25
C ASP A 88 -7.54 14.48 5.38
N LEU A 89 -7.49 14.72 4.06
CA LEU A 89 -8.46 14.16 3.13
C LEU A 89 -8.42 12.62 3.08
N ARG A 90 -7.23 12.01 3.13
CA ARG A 90 -7.11 10.56 3.22
C ARG A 90 -7.75 10.05 4.50
N ARG A 91 -7.44 10.65 5.65
CA ARG A 91 -8.04 10.30 6.95
C ARG A 91 -9.56 10.45 6.92
N ALA A 92 -10.07 11.50 6.29
CA ALA A 92 -11.51 11.72 6.13
C ALA A 92 -12.18 10.55 5.39
N HIS A 93 -11.62 10.16 4.23
CA HIS A 93 -12.09 9.00 3.46
C HIS A 93 -11.91 7.67 4.22
N CYS A 94 -10.84 7.52 5.00
CA CYS A 94 -10.64 6.34 5.84
C CYS A 94 -11.68 6.23 6.96
N CYS A 95 -12.13 7.34 7.54
CA CYS A 95 -13.18 7.32 8.57
C CYS A 95 -14.51 6.77 8.04
N VAL A 96 -14.83 7.02 6.77
CA VAL A 96 -16.02 6.47 6.11
C VAL A 96 -15.93 4.95 5.97
N ASN A 97 -14.75 4.45 5.62
CA ASN A 97 -14.51 3.02 5.41
C ASN A 97 -14.23 2.24 6.72
N LEU A 98 -13.81 2.93 7.78
CA LEU A 98 -13.42 2.35 9.07
C LEU A 98 -14.18 3.02 10.24
N PRO A 99 -15.53 2.95 10.27
CA PRO A 99 -16.33 3.68 11.25
C PRO A 99 -16.06 3.25 12.70
N THR A 100 -15.79 1.97 12.94
CA THR A 100 -15.43 1.46 14.28
C THR A 100 -14.11 2.03 14.77
N THR A 101 -13.11 2.14 13.89
CA THR A 101 -11.82 2.77 14.19
C THR A 101 -12.01 4.26 14.50
N ALA A 102 -12.80 4.97 13.69
CA ALA A 102 -13.10 6.38 13.91
C ALA A 102 -13.79 6.61 15.27
N ALA A 103 -14.75 5.76 15.64
CA ALA A 103 -15.43 5.81 16.93
C ALA A 103 -14.47 5.56 18.11
N ALA A 104 -13.56 4.59 17.99
CA ALA A 104 -12.54 4.32 19.00
C ALA A 104 -11.57 5.51 19.18
N ILE A 105 -11.19 6.18 18.10
CA ILE A 105 -10.36 7.40 18.17
C ILE A 105 -11.13 8.55 18.82
N ALA A 106 -12.41 8.75 18.47
CA ALA A 106 -13.24 9.77 19.10
C ALA A 106 -13.45 9.53 20.61
N ALA A 107 -13.45 8.26 21.04
CA ALA A 107 -13.47 7.86 22.45
C ALA A 107 -12.09 7.94 23.14
N GLY A 108 -11.02 8.21 22.39
CA GLY A 108 -9.65 8.31 22.92
C GLY A 108 -8.97 6.97 23.23
N SER A 109 -9.56 5.84 22.80
CA SER A 109 -8.97 4.50 22.99
C SER A 109 -7.96 4.14 21.90
N LEU A 110 -7.99 4.82 20.75
CA LEU A 110 -6.98 4.71 19.69
C LEU A 110 -6.45 6.09 19.31
N SER A 111 -5.18 6.13 18.87
CA SER A 111 -4.59 7.33 18.27
C SER A 111 -4.94 7.46 16.79
N ILE A 112 -4.82 8.68 16.25
CA ILE A 112 -5.01 8.93 14.81
C ILE A 112 -4.00 8.17 13.94
N ASP A 113 -2.82 7.84 14.47
CA ASP A 113 -1.81 7.06 13.76
C ASP A 113 -2.27 5.60 13.53
N HIS A 114 -3.12 5.06 14.40
CA HIS A 114 -3.75 3.75 14.17
C HIS A 114 -4.68 3.79 12.96
N LEU A 115 -5.35 4.92 12.69
CA LEU A 115 -6.15 5.07 11.47
C LEU A 115 -5.24 4.99 10.23
N ASP A 116 -4.12 5.70 10.25
CA ASP A 116 -3.16 5.69 9.14
C ASP A 116 -2.55 4.29 8.95
N LEU A 117 -2.24 3.59 10.06
CA LEU A 117 -1.76 2.22 10.06
C LEU A 117 -2.78 1.27 9.43
N PHE A 118 -4.03 1.31 9.87
CA PHE A 118 -5.09 0.44 9.35
C PHE A 118 -5.42 0.76 7.89
N ALA A 119 -5.44 2.04 7.52
CA ALA A 119 -5.62 2.44 6.13
C ALA A 119 -4.51 1.89 5.22
N ARG A 120 -3.26 1.95 5.69
CA ARG A 120 -2.11 1.41 4.97
C ARG A 120 -2.19 -0.11 4.87
N ALA A 121 -2.46 -0.81 5.97
CA ALA A 121 -2.59 -2.27 5.98
C ALA A 121 -3.72 -2.75 5.07
N GLY A 122 -4.87 -2.06 5.09
CA GLY A 122 -5.98 -2.34 4.16
C GLY A 122 -5.54 -2.21 2.70
N ALA A 123 -4.87 -1.12 2.34
CA ALA A 123 -4.39 -0.91 0.97
C ALA A 123 -3.34 -1.94 0.53
N GLU A 124 -2.44 -2.36 1.42
CA GLU A 124 -1.41 -3.38 1.13
C GLU A 124 -2.03 -4.77 0.93
N HIS A 125 -3.14 -5.08 1.61
CA HIS A 125 -3.81 -6.37 1.54
C HIS A 125 -4.95 -6.43 0.51
N GLU A 126 -5.47 -5.30 0.05
CA GLU A 126 -6.50 -5.21 -0.99
C GLU A 126 -6.21 -6.08 -2.24
N PRO A 127 -4.97 -6.15 -2.78
CA PRO A 127 -4.68 -7.01 -3.93
C PRO A 127 -4.76 -8.51 -3.60
N HIS A 128 -4.40 -8.89 -2.37
CA HIS A 128 -4.51 -10.28 -1.88
C HIS A 128 -5.99 -10.64 -1.72
N PHE A 129 -6.75 -9.71 -1.15
CA PHE A 129 -8.18 -9.84 -0.97
C PHE A 129 -8.94 -10.01 -2.30
N GLN A 130 -8.69 -9.15 -3.28
CA GLN A 130 -9.28 -9.26 -4.62
C GLN A 130 -8.90 -10.57 -5.33
N ARG A 131 -7.67 -11.06 -5.10
CA ARG A 131 -7.24 -12.36 -5.61
C ARG A 131 -8.07 -13.49 -4.98
N ASP A 132 -8.32 -13.41 -3.69
CA ASP A 132 -9.03 -14.43 -2.93
C ASP A 132 -10.53 -14.44 -3.26
N GLU A 133 -11.17 -13.28 -3.38
CA GLU A 133 -12.55 -13.17 -3.90
C GLU A 133 -12.68 -13.78 -5.31
N ARG A 134 -11.69 -13.54 -6.18
CA ARG A 134 -11.68 -14.09 -7.54
C ARG A 134 -11.50 -15.61 -7.53
N ASN A 135 -10.65 -16.14 -6.65
CA ASN A 135 -10.44 -17.58 -6.52
C ASN A 135 -11.71 -18.26 -5.98
N LEU A 136 -12.35 -17.68 -4.97
CA LEU A 136 -13.63 -18.16 -4.43
C LEU A 136 -14.73 -18.12 -5.48
N TYR A 137 -14.84 -17.05 -6.26
CA TYR A 137 -15.80 -16.99 -7.36
C TYR A 137 -15.60 -18.12 -8.38
N ARG A 138 -14.35 -18.45 -8.73
CA ARG A 138 -14.04 -19.54 -9.66
C ARG A 138 -14.39 -20.90 -9.07
N ALA A 139 -14.06 -21.13 -7.81
CA ALA A 139 -14.38 -22.36 -7.09
C ALA A 139 -15.90 -22.55 -6.97
N ASP A 140 -16.62 -21.51 -6.60
CA ASP A 140 -18.09 -21.50 -6.50
C ASP A 140 -18.75 -21.81 -7.84
N LYS A 141 -18.27 -21.17 -8.91
CA LYS A 141 -18.76 -21.43 -10.27
C LYS A 141 -18.53 -22.89 -10.69
N ALA A 142 -17.37 -23.47 -10.36
CA ALA A 142 -17.06 -24.86 -10.66
C ALA A 142 -17.90 -25.85 -9.83
N ALA A 143 -18.22 -25.50 -8.59
CA ALA A 143 -19.02 -26.30 -7.67
C ALA A 143 -20.55 -26.07 -7.82
N GLY A 144 -20.99 -25.16 -8.69
CA GLY A 144 -22.40 -24.79 -8.83
C GLY A 144 -22.97 -24.05 -7.61
N ILE A 145 -22.13 -23.48 -6.76
CA ILE A 145 -22.52 -22.75 -5.55
C ILE A 145 -22.84 -21.30 -5.92
N THR A 146 -24.02 -20.81 -5.53
CA THR A 146 -24.39 -19.40 -5.72
C THR A 146 -24.20 -18.63 -4.42
N ARG A 147 -23.20 -17.75 -4.37
CA ARG A 147 -22.98 -16.79 -3.28
C ARG A 147 -23.24 -15.35 -3.73
N THR A 148 -23.83 -14.55 -2.85
CA THR A 148 -23.90 -13.09 -3.07
C THR A 148 -22.49 -12.48 -3.05
N ARG A 149 -22.34 -11.25 -3.56
CA ARG A 149 -21.06 -10.53 -3.51
C ARG A 149 -20.57 -10.38 -2.06
N SER A 150 -21.46 -10.01 -1.14
CA SER A 150 -21.12 -9.84 0.28
C SER A 150 -20.70 -11.16 0.96
N GLN A 151 -21.32 -12.29 0.59
CA GLN A 151 -20.93 -13.60 1.11
C GLN A 151 -19.54 -14.02 0.62
N ARG A 152 -19.22 -13.78 -0.66
CA ARG A 152 -17.86 -14.01 -1.19
C ARG A 152 -16.84 -13.10 -0.53
N HIS A 153 -17.22 -11.86 -0.29
CA HIS A 153 -16.40 -10.87 0.42
C HIS A 153 -16.04 -11.36 1.83
N ALA A 154 -17.04 -11.77 2.60
CA ALA A 154 -16.84 -12.32 3.94
C ALA A 154 -15.96 -13.59 3.93
N ALA A 155 -16.21 -14.52 3.00
CA ALA A 155 -15.40 -15.74 2.89
C ALA A 155 -13.94 -15.45 2.52
N ALA A 156 -13.69 -14.48 1.63
CA ALA A 156 -12.34 -14.05 1.28
C ALA A 156 -11.60 -13.44 2.47
N LEU A 157 -12.29 -12.69 3.34
CA LEU A 157 -11.70 -12.13 4.57
C LEU A 157 -11.32 -13.24 5.55
N VAL A 158 -12.15 -14.28 5.70
CA VAL A 158 -11.85 -15.44 6.55
C VAL A 158 -10.63 -16.20 6.04
N GLU A 159 -10.57 -16.47 4.73
CA GLU A 159 -9.41 -17.13 4.10
C GLU A 159 -8.11 -16.35 4.29
N MET A 160 -8.17 -15.02 4.17
CA MET A 160 -7.03 -14.15 4.41
C MET A 160 -6.63 -14.18 5.90
N ALA A 161 -7.57 -14.10 6.82
CA ALA A 161 -7.30 -14.13 8.26
C ALA A 161 -6.63 -15.45 8.68
N ILE A 162 -7.12 -16.59 8.17
CA ILE A 162 -6.52 -17.90 8.42
C ILE A 162 -5.08 -17.96 7.90
N ARG A 163 -4.83 -17.46 6.68
CA ARG A 163 -3.47 -17.42 6.10
C ARG A 163 -2.53 -16.50 6.85
N SER A 164 -3.02 -15.37 7.34
CA SER A 164 -2.25 -14.44 8.16
C SER A 164 -1.96 -14.99 9.56
N ALA A 165 -2.88 -15.75 10.14
CA ALA A 165 -2.69 -16.39 11.45
C ALA A 165 -1.62 -17.49 11.42
N GLY A 166 -1.42 -18.16 10.28
CA GLY A 166 -0.37 -19.16 10.07
C GLY A 166 1.00 -18.59 9.65
N ALA A 167 1.11 -17.27 9.48
CA ALA A 167 2.36 -16.63 9.08
C ALA A 167 3.25 -16.39 10.31
N ASP A 168 4.18 -17.30 10.59
CA ASP A 168 5.23 -17.07 11.58
C ASP A 168 6.04 -15.81 11.24
N THR A 169 5.98 -14.80 12.09
CA THR A 169 6.64 -13.49 11.96
C THR A 169 8.18 -13.58 11.91
N VAL A 170 8.75 -14.74 12.21
CA VAL A 170 10.19 -15.01 12.29
C VAL A 170 10.74 -15.64 11.00
N THR A 171 9.90 -16.25 10.17
CA THR A 171 10.39 -17.01 9.01
C THR A 171 10.59 -16.08 7.83
N ARG A 172 11.86 -15.73 7.54
CA ARG A 172 12.26 -14.92 6.38
C ARG A 172 11.51 -15.41 5.12
N ALA A 173 10.69 -14.53 4.54
CA ALA A 173 9.91 -14.84 3.35
C ALA A 173 10.80 -15.50 2.30
N ARG A 174 10.52 -16.79 2.03
CA ARG A 174 11.26 -17.53 1.00
C ARG A 174 10.80 -16.97 -0.36
N PRO A 175 11.73 -16.60 -1.25
CA PRO A 175 11.36 -16.07 -2.55
C PRO A 175 10.52 -17.12 -3.30
N LEU A 176 9.32 -16.71 -3.70
CA LEU A 176 8.43 -17.53 -4.52
C LEU A 176 8.66 -17.18 -5.99
N PHE A 177 9.20 -18.13 -6.74
CA PHE A 177 9.32 -18.00 -8.19
C PHE A 177 8.12 -18.67 -8.86
N SER A 178 7.45 -17.96 -9.76
CA SER A 178 6.39 -18.52 -10.61
C SER A 178 6.89 -18.54 -12.04
N VAL A 179 7.14 -19.73 -12.58
CA VAL A 179 7.60 -19.92 -13.96
C VAL A 179 6.41 -20.38 -14.79
N LEU A 180 6.06 -19.60 -15.81
CA LEU A 180 5.07 -19.96 -16.82
C LEU A 180 5.80 -20.60 -17.99
N VAL A 181 5.41 -21.82 -18.34
CA VAL A 181 6.03 -22.58 -19.41
C VAL A 181 4.94 -23.13 -20.30
N GLY A 182 4.97 -22.80 -21.60
CA GLY A 182 4.04 -23.35 -22.58
C GLY A 182 4.30 -24.84 -22.82
N ASP A 183 3.31 -25.59 -23.30
CA ASP A 183 3.37 -27.06 -23.43
C ASP A 183 4.63 -27.56 -24.15
N ASP A 184 5.02 -26.94 -25.27
CA ASP A 184 6.26 -27.30 -25.99
C ASP A 184 7.51 -27.06 -25.14
N THR A 185 7.48 -26.05 -24.28
CA THR A 185 8.58 -25.72 -23.38
C THR A 185 8.55 -26.61 -22.14
N PHE A 186 7.40 -27.14 -21.74
CA PHE A 186 7.29 -28.15 -20.68
C PHE A 186 7.86 -29.49 -21.16
N ALA A 187 7.60 -29.86 -22.42
CA ALA A 187 8.24 -30.99 -23.08
C ALA A 187 9.78 -30.83 -23.15
N ARG A 188 10.27 -29.61 -23.43
CA ARG A 188 11.70 -29.25 -23.40
C ARG A 188 12.29 -29.01 -22.00
N LEU A 189 11.49 -28.84 -20.94
CA LEU A 189 11.99 -28.64 -19.58
C LEU A 189 12.52 -29.95 -18.99
N CYS A 190 12.04 -31.06 -19.53
CA CYS A 190 12.71 -32.33 -19.40
C CYS A 190 13.94 -32.37 -20.30
N GLU A 191 14.61 -31.27 -20.66
CA GLU A 191 15.83 -31.24 -21.48
C GLU A 191 16.83 -30.26 -20.84
N LEU A 192 18.01 -30.77 -20.51
CA LEU A 192 19.11 -29.97 -19.98
C LEU A 192 19.57 -28.96 -21.04
N SER A 193 20.25 -27.87 -20.64
CA SER A 193 20.83 -26.88 -21.57
C SER A 193 21.85 -27.47 -22.58
N THR A 194 22.20 -28.75 -22.42
CA THR A 194 23.02 -29.56 -23.31
C THR A 194 22.21 -30.33 -24.36
N GLY A 195 20.88 -30.21 -24.39
CA GLY A 195 20.00 -30.94 -25.30
C GLY A 195 19.68 -32.38 -24.87
N VAL A 196 19.91 -32.72 -23.59
CA VAL A 196 19.69 -34.08 -23.07
C VAL A 196 18.38 -34.14 -22.31
N VAL A 197 17.49 -35.03 -22.73
CA VAL A 197 16.18 -35.16 -22.09
C VAL A 197 16.31 -35.79 -20.70
N ALA A 198 16.08 -35.01 -19.63
CA ALA A 198 15.99 -35.45 -18.25
C ALA A 198 14.59 -36.01 -17.95
N THR A 199 14.52 -37.31 -17.63
CA THR A 199 13.23 -37.95 -17.34
C THR A 199 12.70 -37.54 -15.95
N PRO A 200 11.38 -37.62 -15.71
CA PRO A 200 10.79 -37.29 -14.41
C PRO A 200 11.46 -37.97 -13.20
N ASP A 201 11.95 -39.21 -13.36
CA ASP A 201 12.68 -39.95 -12.32
C ASP A 201 14.04 -39.36 -11.97
N GLN A 202 14.68 -38.64 -12.90
CA GLN A 202 15.96 -37.97 -12.67
C GLN A 202 15.78 -36.62 -11.95
N ILE A 203 14.59 -36.03 -12.05
CA ILE A 203 14.22 -34.76 -11.41
C ILE A 203 13.65 -35.01 -10.01
N ALA A 204 13.00 -36.15 -9.79
CA ALA A 204 12.36 -36.53 -8.53
C ALA A 204 13.21 -36.34 -7.25
N PRO A 205 14.53 -36.61 -7.22
CA PRO A 205 15.35 -36.42 -6.02
C PRO A 205 15.56 -34.95 -5.60
N TRP A 206 15.33 -34.00 -6.52
CA TRP A 206 15.50 -32.56 -6.27
C TRP A 206 14.18 -31.87 -5.90
N LEU A 207 13.06 -32.61 -6.02
CA LEU A 207 11.73 -32.22 -5.59
C LEU A 207 11.57 -32.25 -4.05
N ASP A 208 12.61 -32.19 -3.25
CA ASP A 208 12.44 -32.00 -1.79
C ASP A 208 13.20 -30.76 -1.27
N ALA A 209 14.05 -30.15 -2.10
CA ALA A 209 14.97 -29.09 -1.69
C ALA A 209 14.53 -27.66 -2.08
N ALA A 210 13.52 -27.52 -2.93
CA ALA A 210 13.00 -26.22 -3.39
C ALA A 210 11.48 -26.13 -3.18
N GLY A 211 10.94 -24.91 -3.03
CA GLY A 211 9.50 -24.68 -3.07
C GLY A 211 9.08 -24.42 -4.52
N TRP A 212 8.15 -25.21 -5.05
CA TRP A 212 7.63 -25.02 -6.42
C TRP A 212 6.11 -24.86 -6.40
N LYS A 213 5.62 -24.10 -7.36
CA LYS A 213 4.21 -23.96 -7.68
C LYS A 213 4.03 -24.37 -9.14
N LEU A 214 3.31 -25.45 -9.36
CA LEU A 214 2.97 -25.92 -10.71
C LEU A 214 1.71 -25.20 -11.18
N CYS A 215 1.82 -24.48 -12.29
CA CYS A 215 0.66 -23.97 -13.02
C CYS A 215 0.56 -24.78 -14.32
N SER A 216 -0.46 -25.63 -14.44
CA SER A 216 -0.81 -26.21 -15.74
C SER A 216 -1.72 -25.24 -16.51
N SER A 217 -1.43 -25.08 -17.80
CA SER A 217 -2.19 -24.24 -18.72
C SER A 217 -2.99 -25.14 -19.64
N THR A 218 -4.22 -25.52 -19.25
CA THR A 218 -5.12 -26.23 -20.17
C THR A 218 -5.81 -25.19 -21.08
N GLY A 219 -5.08 -24.73 -22.10
CA GLY A 219 -5.56 -23.78 -23.11
C GLY A 219 -5.18 -22.31 -22.88
N PRO A 220 -5.37 -21.44 -23.88
CA PRO A 220 -4.66 -20.16 -24.02
C PRO A 220 -4.90 -19.14 -22.90
N HIS A 221 -5.90 -19.34 -22.03
CA HIS A 221 -6.22 -18.41 -20.93
C HIS A 221 -6.57 -19.08 -19.58
N HIS A 222 -6.37 -20.39 -19.41
CA HIS A 222 -6.72 -21.06 -18.15
C HIS A 222 -5.50 -21.31 -17.26
N ARG A 223 -5.46 -20.58 -16.15
CA ARG A 223 -4.46 -20.72 -15.07
C ARG A 223 -5.17 -21.30 -13.85
N VAL A 224 -4.86 -22.55 -13.50
CA VAL A 224 -5.28 -23.17 -12.24
C VAL A 224 -4.06 -23.14 -11.32
N ASP A 225 -4.20 -22.44 -10.18
CA ASP A 225 -3.20 -22.43 -9.13
C ASP A 225 -3.57 -23.52 -8.12
N VAL A 226 -2.76 -24.57 -8.02
CA VAL A 226 -2.90 -25.56 -6.95
C VAL A 226 -2.06 -25.10 -5.77
N PRO A 227 -2.65 -24.90 -4.57
CA PRO A 227 -1.89 -24.55 -3.38
C PRO A 227 -1.02 -25.74 -2.92
N PRO A 228 0.16 -25.48 -2.31
CA PRO A 228 1.15 -26.52 -1.97
C PRO A 228 0.63 -27.59 -0.98
N GLU A 229 -0.45 -27.29 -0.27
CA GLU A 229 -1.11 -28.18 0.68
C GLU A 229 -1.97 -29.29 0.06
N HIS A 230 -2.16 -29.31 -1.27
CA HIS A 230 -2.95 -30.32 -1.98
C HIS A 230 -2.14 -31.38 -2.75
N LEU A 231 -0.80 -31.38 -2.66
CA LEU A 231 0.01 -32.50 -3.16
C LEU A 231 0.04 -33.65 -2.14
N HIS A 232 -0.49 -34.82 -2.53
CA HIS A 232 -0.42 -36.05 -1.73
C HIS A 232 1.01 -36.37 -1.29
N ARG A 233 1.31 -36.14 0.00
CA ARG A 233 2.48 -36.69 0.69
C ARG A 233 2.34 -38.22 0.78
N ARG A 234 2.81 -38.95 -0.23
CA ARG A 234 3.18 -40.36 -0.02
C ARG A 234 4.54 -40.39 0.68
N ARG A 235 4.53 -40.52 2.00
CA ARG A 235 5.72 -40.87 2.80
C ARG A 235 6.19 -42.26 2.36
N THR A 236 7.36 -42.35 1.73
CA THR A 236 8.13 -43.60 1.64
C THR A 236 9.20 -43.63 2.74
N PRO A 237 9.54 -44.82 3.30
CA PRO A 237 10.37 -44.92 4.48
C PRO A 237 11.83 -44.59 4.18
N ARG A 238 12.50 -43.92 5.12
CA ARG A 238 13.93 -43.60 5.11
C ARG A 238 14.77 -44.82 4.72
N ARG A 239 15.38 -44.79 3.54
CA ARG A 239 16.66 -45.49 3.28
C ARG A 239 17.75 -44.44 3.19
N GLN A 240 18.71 -44.52 4.12
CA GLN A 240 19.94 -43.74 4.07
C GLN A 240 20.63 -44.05 2.73
N ARG A 241 20.82 -43.01 1.90
CA ARG A 241 21.73 -43.07 0.75
C ARG A 241 22.85 -42.04 0.98
N PRO A 242 24.09 -42.34 0.54
CA PRO A 242 25.25 -41.52 0.84
C PRO A 242 25.20 -40.20 0.06
N ARG A 243 25.75 -39.13 0.65
CA ARG A 243 25.92 -37.83 0.01
C ARG A 243 26.89 -37.96 -1.17
N PRO A 244 26.56 -37.48 -2.39
CA PRO A 244 27.55 -37.36 -3.45
C PRO A 244 28.57 -36.28 -3.11
N VAL A 245 29.85 -36.61 -3.29
CA VAL A 245 30.99 -35.71 -3.16
C VAL A 245 31.02 -34.77 -4.37
N LEU A 246 31.16 -33.46 -4.13
CA LEU A 246 31.30 -32.45 -5.17
C LEU A 246 32.63 -32.62 -5.93
N PRO A 247 32.66 -32.53 -7.26
CA PRO A 247 33.89 -32.18 -7.97
C PRO A 247 34.20 -30.68 -7.83
N THR A 248 35.47 -30.40 -7.63
CA THR A 248 36.17 -29.10 -7.45
C THR A 248 35.71 -28.01 -8.45
N PRO A 249 35.69 -26.71 -8.06
CA PRO A 249 35.12 -25.65 -8.89
C PRO A 249 35.98 -25.31 -10.11
N LEU A 250 35.37 -25.37 -11.30
CA LEU A 250 35.90 -24.74 -12.51
C LEU A 250 35.86 -23.22 -12.37
N ARG A 251 37.04 -22.59 -12.33
CA ARG A 251 37.22 -21.13 -12.39
C ARG A 251 36.65 -20.58 -13.70
N LEU A 252 35.55 -19.84 -13.63
CA LEU A 252 35.09 -19.00 -14.74
C LEU A 252 36.01 -17.79 -14.91
N ARG A 253 36.66 -17.69 -16.07
CA ARG A 253 37.35 -16.47 -16.52
C ARG A 253 36.35 -15.31 -16.58
N HIS A 254 36.67 -14.21 -15.90
CA HIS A 254 35.92 -12.96 -16.01
C HIS A 254 35.94 -12.43 -17.45
N ALA A 255 34.78 -12.46 -18.11
CA ALA A 255 34.53 -11.59 -19.24
C ALA A 255 34.45 -10.14 -18.71
N ARG A 256 35.44 -9.32 -19.09
CA ARG A 256 35.46 -7.88 -18.79
C ARG A 256 34.17 -7.24 -19.30
N ARG A 257 33.36 -6.72 -18.38
CA ARG A 257 32.21 -5.86 -18.70
C ARG A 257 32.72 -4.65 -19.50
N ARG A 258 32.26 -4.50 -20.75
CA ARG A 258 32.34 -3.22 -21.46
C ARG A 258 31.56 -2.17 -20.65
N PRO A 259 32.10 -0.96 -20.44
CA PRO A 259 31.38 0.11 -19.74
C PRO A 259 30.14 0.51 -20.54
N ARG A 260 28.99 0.59 -19.87
CA ARG A 260 27.73 1.08 -20.44
C ARG A 260 27.95 2.52 -20.91
N ARG A 261 27.71 2.79 -22.20
CA ARG A 261 27.58 4.15 -22.74
C ARG A 261 26.48 4.87 -21.97
N ARG A 262 26.81 6.03 -21.39
CA ARG A 262 25.82 6.95 -20.79
C ARG A 262 24.84 7.42 -21.88
N PRO A 263 23.55 7.64 -21.55
CA PRO A 263 22.65 8.32 -22.47
C PRO A 263 23.17 9.73 -22.75
N HIS A 264 23.24 10.11 -24.03
CA HIS A 264 23.50 11.50 -24.43
C HIS A 264 22.34 12.38 -23.96
N HIS A 265 22.62 13.31 -23.03
CA HIS A 265 21.75 14.47 -22.82
C HIS A 265 21.90 15.42 -24.03
N PRO A 266 20.80 15.87 -24.64
CA PRO A 266 20.87 16.98 -25.59
C PRO A 266 21.27 18.27 -24.85
N PRO A 267 22.06 19.16 -25.47
CA PRO A 267 22.45 20.42 -24.85
C PRO A 267 21.23 21.31 -24.61
N PRO A 268 21.26 22.18 -23.58
CA PRO A 268 20.17 23.09 -23.29
C PRO A 268 19.94 24.05 -24.46
N ARG A 269 18.68 24.17 -24.91
CA ARG A 269 18.27 25.19 -25.87
C ARG A 269 18.58 26.57 -25.28
N ARG A 270 19.36 27.37 -26.01
CA ARG A 270 19.57 28.80 -25.71
C ARG A 270 18.20 29.48 -25.57
N ARG A 271 17.96 30.11 -24.42
CA ARG A 271 16.80 30.99 -24.23
C ARG A 271 16.91 32.16 -25.24
N PRO A 272 15.81 32.57 -25.90
CA PRO A 272 15.82 33.80 -26.67
C PRO A 272 16.13 34.98 -25.73
N HIS A 273 17.01 35.86 -26.20
CA HIS A 273 17.39 37.08 -25.51
C HIS A 273 16.17 38.00 -25.44
N ILE A 274 15.59 38.17 -24.25
CA ILE A 274 14.59 39.19 -24.01
C ILE A 274 15.36 40.50 -23.82
N PRO A 275 15.17 41.54 -24.64
CA PRO A 275 15.76 42.84 -24.37
C PRO A 275 15.12 43.42 -23.11
N ILE A 276 15.95 43.81 -22.15
CA ILE A 276 15.54 44.50 -20.94
C ILE A 276 14.99 45.87 -21.37
N GLN A 277 13.66 46.04 -21.30
CA GLN A 277 13.06 47.36 -21.40
C GLN A 277 13.48 48.16 -20.16
N ARG A 278 14.22 49.24 -20.38
CA ARG A 278 14.48 50.23 -19.33
C ARG A 278 13.14 50.84 -18.87
N PRO A 279 12.92 51.00 -17.56
CA PRO A 279 11.74 51.72 -17.09
C PRO A 279 11.76 53.18 -17.56
N PRO A 280 10.59 53.80 -17.81
CA PRO A 280 10.52 55.21 -18.19
C PRO A 280 11.05 56.10 -17.06
N ARG A 281 11.86 57.11 -17.43
CA ARG A 281 12.31 58.17 -16.52
C ARG A 281 11.09 58.94 -16.02
N MET A 282 10.88 58.95 -14.71
CA MET A 282 9.96 59.87 -14.04
C MET A 282 10.37 61.32 -14.35
N PRO A 283 9.42 62.24 -14.65
CA PRO A 283 9.73 63.64 -14.82
C PRO A 283 10.16 64.26 -13.49
N ALA A 284 11.19 65.10 -13.56
CA ALA A 284 11.71 65.86 -12.44
C ALA A 284 10.61 66.75 -11.85
N ARG A 285 10.46 66.71 -10.52
CA ARG A 285 9.79 67.78 -9.79
C ARG A 285 10.57 69.07 -10.02
N GLN A 286 9.95 70.03 -10.70
CA GLN A 286 10.38 71.42 -10.69
C GLN A 286 9.97 72.08 -9.36
N PRO A 287 10.72 73.11 -8.92
CA PRO A 287 10.71 73.63 -7.55
C PRO A 287 9.41 74.34 -7.15
#